data_AF-A0A401NVE6-F1
#
_entry.id   AF-A0A401NVE6-F1
#
_cell.length_a   1.000
_cell.length_b   1.000
_cell.length_c   1.000
_cell.angle_alpha   90.00
_cell.angle_beta   90.00
_cell.angle_gamma   90.00
#
_symmetry.space_group_name_H-M   'P 1'
#
loop_
_entity.id
_entity.type
_entity.pdbx_description
1 polymer ?
#
loop_
_entity_poly.entity_id
_entity_poly.type
_entity_poly.pdbx_seq_one_letter_code
_entity_poly.pdbx_strand_id
1 'polypeptide(L)'
;MWLRVTHLLQSTGRQYIRQLKTRVKNKVPLTSCQLMPHHRRLVLTPCVKNEEKKVNPEQLDLDIWKTIMRKNAAEAPKPVPSEDLEDSFLAATREMVQMWRLAGKTVPEDITEEQLSTVQELPSKSAKKKYLKYLAIKEGKKKATKEKQKLKQEGAKDLQKEKENEEGIALKNTYLLQFWQRSFDSLYNWRTVQSMMFGQPLVFDMSYESYMARREMENTVSQLLECEGYNRRSLDPFHLHFCNLNPEGSYQKELLKRYGDAWNRLLITITEKSYVDIFPKDKLVYLTADSPYVLKTFQHDKIYIIGSIVDKSIQTGLSHANAKRLKLATARLPLDEYLRWDSGAKNLTLNQMISILLTVKETGSWLEALKFVPKRKHEGFFPLPVEQRYYSRTRNDQNKKTIINKPETKARWQKSSLRLNQPSRSSDSHKKRWWMEEH
;
A
#
# COMPACT_ATOMS: atom_id res chain seq x y z
N MET A 1 12.68 -20.24 -27.33
CA MET A 1 12.24 -21.42 -26.54
C MET A 1 11.87 -21.09 -25.08
N TRP A 2 12.58 -20.19 -24.39
CA TRP A 2 12.35 -19.89 -22.96
C TRP A 2 11.01 -19.17 -22.62
N LEU A 3 10.44 -18.40 -23.55
CA LEU A 3 9.17 -17.69 -23.36
C LEU A 3 7.91 -18.58 -23.42
N ARG A 4 7.98 -19.77 -24.05
CA ARG A 4 6.85 -20.73 -24.07
C ARG A 4 6.79 -21.57 -22.79
N VAL A 5 7.93 -21.83 -22.16
CA VAL A 5 8.03 -22.65 -20.94
C VAL A 5 7.46 -21.92 -19.73
N THR A 6 7.63 -20.60 -19.63
CA THR A 6 7.10 -19.79 -18.51
C THR A 6 5.58 -19.69 -18.52
N HIS A 7 4.96 -19.55 -19.70
CA HIS A 7 3.50 -19.52 -19.84
C HIS A 7 2.87 -20.90 -19.57
N LEU A 8 3.55 -21.99 -19.94
CA LEU A 8 3.12 -23.36 -19.61
C LEU A 8 3.21 -23.61 -18.09
N LEU A 9 4.30 -23.20 -17.44
CA LEU A 9 4.51 -23.34 -15.98
C LEU A 9 3.53 -22.52 -15.13
N GLN A 10 3.10 -21.34 -15.60
CA GLN A 10 2.06 -20.56 -14.92
C GLN A 10 0.66 -21.18 -15.06
N SER A 11 0.38 -21.87 -16.18
CA SER A 11 -0.90 -22.56 -16.39
C SER A 11 -1.01 -23.85 -15.57
N THR A 12 0.08 -24.64 -15.48
CA THR A 12 0.15 -25.87 -14.69
C THR A 12 0.18 -25.58 -13.19
N GLY A 13 0.82 -24.49 -12.76
CA GLY A 13 0.78 -24.04 -11.36
C GLY A 13 -0.63 -23.69 -10.87
N ARG A 14 -1.50 -23.12 -11.73
CA ARG A 14 -2.91 -22.86 -11.38
C ARG A 14 -3.75 -24.15 -11.28
N GLN A 15 -3.43 -25.16 -12.09
CA GLN A 15 -4.09 -26.46 -12.06
C GLN A 15 -3.70 -27.26 -10.81
N TYR A 16 -2.43 -27.19 -10.40
CA TYR A 16 -1.93 -27.82 -9.17
C TYR A 16 -2.52 -27.17 -7.90
N ILE A 17 -2.66 -25.84 -7.87
CA ILE A 17 -3.32 -25.11 -6.78
C ILE A 17 -4.83 -25.44 -6.70
N ARG A 18 -5.50 -25.71 -7.83
CA ARG A 18 -6.89 -26.18 -7.85
C ARG A 18 -7.02 -27.61 -7.31
N GLN A 19 -6.11 -28.51 -7.66
CA GLN A 19 -6.10 -29.89 -7.15
C GLN A 19 -5.79 -29.96 -5.64
N LEU A 20 -4.92 -29.08 -5.13
CA LEU A 20 -4.66 -28.94 -3.69
C LEU A 20 -5.90 -28.41 -2.93
N LYS A 21 -6.67 -27.48 -3.51
CA LYS A 21 -7.93 -27.01 -2.91
C LYS A 21 -9.03 -28.07 -2.89
N THR A 22 -9.06 -29.00 -3.84
CA THR A 22 -10.01 -30.13 -3.85
C THR A 22 -9.58 -31.26 -2.92
N ARG A 23 -8.27 -31.54 -2.78
CA ARG A 23 -7.77 -32.56 -1.84
C ARG A 23 -7.92 -32.15 -0.36
N VAL A 24 -7.76 -30.86 -0.04
CA VAL A 24 -8.00 -30.34 1.32
C VAL A 24 -9.48 -30.39 1.72
N LYS A 25 -10.41 -30.35 0.75
CA LYS A 25 -11.85 -30.54 1.02
C LYS A 25 -12.24 -31.98 1.34
N ASN A 26 -11.45 -32.98 0.93
CA ASN A 26 -11.80 -34.40 1.07
C ASN A 26 -11.20 -35.08 2.31
N LYS A 27 -10.53 -34.33 3.21
CA LYS A 27 -9.96 -34.85 4.46
C LYS A 27 -10.49 -34.15 5.72
N VAL A 28 -11.68 -33.56 5.65
CA VAL A 28 -12.43 -33.11 6.83
C VAL A 28 -13.65 -34.02 6.96
N PRO A 29 -13.83 -34.75 8.07
CA PRO A 29 -15.09 -35.45 8.30
C PRO A 29 -16.19 -34.40 8.42
N LEU A 30 -17.15 -34.47 7.50
CA LEU A 30 -18.42 -33.75 7.54
C LEU A 30 -19.19 -34.18 8.80
N THR A 31 -18.99 -33.45 9.90
CA THR A 31 -19.99 -33.40 10.97
C THR A 31 -21.12 -32.50 10.49
N SER A 32 -22.27 -33.10 10.22
CA SER A 32 -23.48 -32.38 9.84
C SER A 32 -24.01 -31.57 11.03
N CYS A 33 -23.56 -30.33 11.17
CA CYS A 33 -24.27 -29.35 11.97
C CYS A 33 -25.49 -28.88 11.18
N GLN A 34 -26.65 -29.47 11.47
CA GLN A 34 -27.95 -28.97 11.06
C GLN A 34 -28.14 -27.56 11.62
N LEU A 35 -28.04 -26.56 10.75
CA LEU A 35 -28.53 -25.21 11.00
C LEU A 35 -30.07 -25.27 10.98
N MET A 36 -30.68 -25.29 12.15
CA MET A 36 -32.09 -24.96 12.30
C MET A 36 -32.26 -23.43 12.36
N PRO A 37 -33.29 -22.86 11.71
CA PRO A 37 -33.52 -21.42 11.70
C PRO A 37 -34.08 -20.96 13.06
N HIS A 38 -33.43 -19.97 13.68
CA HIS A 38 -33.98 -19.27 14.84
C HIS A 38 -35.20 -18.45 14.42
N HIS A 39 -36.39 -19.05 14.46
CA HIS A 39 -37.64 -18.33 14.58
C HIS A 39 -37.74 -17.77 16.00
N ARG A 40 -37.93 -16.45 16.12
CA ARG A 40 -38.35 -15.80 17.37
C ARG A 40 -39.69 -16.38 17.82
N ARG A 41 -39.70 -17.09 18.94
CA ARG A 41 -40.92 -17.39 19.70
C ARG A 41 -40.80 -16.69 21.05
N LEU A 42 -41.59 -15.65 21.25
CA LEU A 42 -41.80 -15.03 22.56
C LEU A 42 -42.51 -16.06 23.44
N VAL A 43 -41.83 -16.54 24.47
CA VAL A 43 -42.46 -17.30 25.56
C VAL A 43 -42.66 -16.30 26.70
N LEU A 44 -43.91 -15.90 26.88
CA LEU A 44 -44.36 -15.17 28.06
C LEU A 44 -44.43 -16.16 29.22
N THR A 45 -43.50 -16.07 30.17
CA THR A 45 -43.69 -16.66 31.50
C THR A 45 -44.62 -15.76 32.32
N PRO A 46 -45.61 -16.31 33.05
CA PRO A 46 -46.47 -15.51 33.91
C PRO A 46 -45.66 -15.00 35.10
N CYS A 47 -45.51 -13.68 35.19
CA CYS A 47 -44.99 -13.02 36.37
C CYS A 47 -46.02 -13.14 37.50
N VAL A 48 -45.64 -13.84 38.57
CA VAL A 48 -46.41 -13.89 39.82
C VAL A 48 -46.48 -12.48 40.39
N LYS A 49 -47.72 -12.00 40.60
CA LYS A 49 -48.00 -10.76 41.32
C LYS A 49 -47.51 -10.92 42.76
N ASN A 50 -46.41 -10.26 43.09
CA ASN A 50 -46.07 -9.99 44.49
C ASN A 50 -46.56 -8.60 44.86
N GLU A 51 -47.24 -8.55 45.99
CA GLU A 51 -48.02 -7.45 46.53
C GLU A 51 -47.20 -6.17 46.75
N GLU A 52 -47.87 -5.05 46.49
CA GLU A 52 -47.41 -3.70 46.76
C GLU A 52 -47.20 -3.48 48.27
N LYS A 53 -45.94 -3.43 48.71
CA LYS A 53 -45.59 -2.72 49.94
C LYS A 53 -45.28 -1.26 49.58
N LYS A 54 -46.24 -0.38 49.86
CA LYS A 54 -46.05 1.08 49.91
C LYS A 54 -44.94 1.41 50.91
N VAL A 55 -43.82 1.94 50.42
CA VAL A 55 -42.83 2.66 51.23
C VAL A 55 -42.83 4.11 50.75
N ASN A 56 -43.05 5.04 51.68
CA ASN A 56 -43.09 6.48 51.44
C ASN A 56 -41.77 6.98 50.81
N PRO A 57 -41.80 7.99 49.91
CA PRO A 57 -40.59 8.60 49.41
C PRO A 57 -40.08 9.59 50.45
N GLU A 58 -39.01 9.25 51.17
CA GLU A 58 -38.21 10.28 51.82
C GLU A 58 -37.58 11.14 50.71
N GLN A 59 -37.98 12.40 50.71
CA GLN A 59 -37.65 13.42 49.74
C GLN A 59 -36.12 13.64 49.70
N LEU A 60 -35.48 13.13 48.65
CA LEU A 60 -34.07 13.31 48.39
C LEU A 60 -33.83 14.79 48.03
N ASP A 61 -33.37 15.57 48.99
CA ASP A 61 -33.14 17.01 48.82
C ASP A 61 -31.85 17.26 48.01
N LEU A 62 -32.06 17.54 46.72
CA LEU A 62 -31.01 17.81 45.74
C LEU A 62 -30.20 19.07 46.06
N ASP A 63 -30.74 19.99 46.86
CA ASP A 63 -30.07 21.25 47.18
C ASP A 63 -29.04 21.08 48.31
N ILE A 64 -29.24 20.09 49.20
CA ILE A 64 -28.21 19.68 50.17
C ILE A 64 -26.99 19.11 49.43
N TRP A 65 -27.21 18.26 48.42
CA TRP A 65 -26.12 17.70 47.61
C TRP A 65 -25.36 18.75 46.78
N LYS A 66 -26.05 19.74 46.22
CA LYS A 66 -25.39 20.89 45.56
C LYS A 66 -24.57 21.72 46.55
N THR A 67 -25.03 21.85 47.78
CA THR A 67 -24.35 22.62 48.83
C THR A 67 -23.09 21.89 49.31
N ILE A 68 -23.14 20.56 49.46
CA ILE A 68 -21.97 19.73 49.78
C ILE A 68 -20.93 19.81 48.65
N MET A 69 -21.37 19.72 47.39
CA MET A 69 -20.47 19.85 46.24
C MET A 69 -19.85 21.25 46.11
N ARG A 70 -20.58 22.32 46.46
CA ARG A 70 -20.03 23.69 46.50
C ARG A 70 -19.06 23.91 47.66
N LYS A 71 -19.30 23.32 48.82
CA LYS A 71 -18.37 23.38 49.96
C LYS A 71 -17.05 22.68 49.64
N ASN A 72 -17.10 21.52 49.00
CA ASN A 72 -15.89 20.80 48.58
C ASN A 72 -15.12 21.50 47.45
N ALA A 73 -15.78 22.38 46.66
CA ALA A 73 -15.11 23.20 45.65
C ALA A 73 -14.40 24.44 46.24
N ALA A 74 -14.75 24.86 47.47
CA ALA A 74 -14.16 26.02 48.13
C ALA A 74 -12.84 25.72 48.86
N GLU A 75 -12.50 24.44 49.04
CA GLU A 75 -11.24 23.97 49.66
C GLU A 75 -10.20 23.46 48.64
N ALA A 76 -10.24 23.94 47.40
CA ALA A 76 -9.18 23.66 46.44
C ALA A 76 -7.96 24.59 46.70
N PRO A 77 -6.77 24.05 47.07
CA PRO A 77 -5.57 24.88 47.18
C PRO A 77 -5.10 25.32 45.78
N LYS A 78 -4.64 26.57 45.68
CA LYS A 78 -4.15 27.21 44.45
C LYS A 78 -2.91 26.46 43.89
N PRO A 79 -2.74 26.35 42.56
CA PRO A 79 -1.67 25.56 41.96
C PRO A 79 -0.33 26.31 42.03
N VAL A 80 0.66 25.64 42.61
CA VAL A 80 2.09 26.01 42.55
C VAL A 80 2.69 25.24 41.35
N PRO A 81 3.58 25.83 40.52
CA PRO A 81 4.12 25.15 39.36
C PRO A 81 5.36 24.34 39.75
N SER A 82 5.21 23.01 39.84
CA SER A 82 6.31 22.05 39.92
C SER A 82 6.02 20.84 39.03
N GLU A 83 7.09 20.13 38.69
CA GLU A 83 7.24 19.04 37.70
C GLU A 83 6.26 17.85 37.89
N ASP A 84 5.48 17.83 38.97
CA ASP A 84 4.49 16.80 39.32
C ASP A 84 3.25 16.76 38.41
N LEU A 85 3.00 17.82 37.63
CA LEU A 85 1.81 17.89 36.77
C LEU A 85 1.87 16.85 35.64
N GLU A 86 3.02 16.64 35.00
CA GLU A 86 3.11 15.71 33.86
C GLU A 86 2.88 14.26 34.30
N ASP A 87 3.45 13.86 35.44
CA ASP A 87 3.23 12.53 36.03
C ASP A 87 1.77 12.35 36.49
N SER A 88 1.16 13.39 37.04
CA SER A 88 -0.27 13.38 37.40
C SER A 88 -1.17 13.20 36.17
N PHE A 89 -0.87 13.86 35.05
CA PHE A 89 -1.63 13.71 33.80
C PHE A 89 -1.43 12.33 33.14
N LEU A 90 -0.22 11.77 33.19
CA LEU A 90 0.05 10.41 32.72
C LEU A 90 -0.66 9.37 33.58
N ALA A 91 -0.67 9.54 34.90
CA ALA A 91 -1.41 8.70 35.84
C ALA A 91 -2.92 8.75 35.55
N ALA A 92 -3.51 9.94 35.40
CA ALA A 92 -4.92 10.10 35.04
C ALA A 92 -5.27 9.44 33.68
N THR A 93 -4.32 9.44 32.74
CA THR A 93 -4.49 8.77 31.44
C THR A 93 -4.46 7.25 31.60
N ARG A 94 -3.60 6.70 32.45
CA ARG A 94 -3.56 5.26 32.79
C ARG A 94 -4.85 4.81 33.46
N GLU A 95 -5.37 5.58 34.41
CA GLU A 95 -6.65 5.30 35.08
C GLU A 95 -7.83 5.34 34.11
N MET A 96 -7.89 6.34 33.22
CA MET A 96 -8.91 6.42 32.17
C MET A 96 -8.94 5.15 31.29
N VAL A 97 -7.76 4.66 30.91
CA VAL A 97 -7.62 3.44 30.12
C VAL A 97 -8.12 2.22 30.89
N GLN A 98 -7.76 2.09 32.18
CA GLN A 98 -8.24 1.02 33.04
C GLN A 98 -9.77 1.04 33.20
N MET A 99 -10.36 2.21 33.45
CA MET A 99 -11.81 2.37 33.50
C MET A 99 -12.49 1.92 32.21
N TRP A 100 -11.91 2.24 31.04
CA TRP A 100 -12.48 1.81 29.76
C TRP A 100 -12.34 0.31 29.51
N ARG A 101 -11.30 -0.33 30.04
CA ARG A 101 -11.13 -1.77 30.03
C ARG A 101 -12.23 -2.44 30.86
N LEU A 102 -12.48 -1.95 32.07
CA LEU A 102 -13.57 -2.43 32.94
C LEU A 102 -14.96 -2.22 32.31
N ALA A 103 -15.15 -1.10 31.61
CA ALA A 103 -16.38 -0.81 30.87
C ALA A 103 -16.57 -1.65 29.58
N GLY A 104 -15.73 -2.67 29.33
CA GLY A 104 -15.83 -3.57 28.18
C GLY A 104 -15.50 -2.92 26.83
N LYS A 105 -14.84 -1.76 26.81
CA LYS A 105 -14.40 -1.12 25.55
C LYS A 105 -13.14 -1.81 25.04
N THR A 106 -12.97 -1.84 23.72
CA THR A 106 -11.81 -2.43 23.06
C THR A 106 -10.55 -1.60 23.32
N VAL A 107 -9.73 -2.06 24.25
CA VAL A 107 -8.46 -1.44 24.70
C VAL A 107 -7.35 -2.49 24.61
N PRO A 108 -6.11 -2.12 24.24
CA PRO A 108 -4.96 -3.05 24.23
C PRO A 108 -4.67 -3.66 25.60
N GLU A 109 -3.98 -4.81 25.63
CA GLU A 109 -3.49 -5.43 26.87
C GLU A 109 -2.28 -4.65 27.42
N ASP A 110 -1.28 -4.41 26.56
CA ASP A 110 -0.05 -3.67 26.89
C ASP A 110 0.02 -2.33 26.14
N ILE A 111 0.29 -1.24 26.86
CA ILE A 111 0.44 0.11 26.29
C ILE A 111 1.82 0.65 26.67
N THR A 112 2.59 1.10 25.67
CA THR A 112 3.91 1.71 25.90
C THR A 112 3.78 3.18 26.31
N GLU A 113 4.80 3.72 26.98
CA GLU A 113 4.82 5.10 27.48
C GLU A 113 4.64 6.15 26.37
N GLU A 114 5.29 5.96 25.22
CA GLU A 114 5.09 6.80 24.02
C GLU A 114 3.63 6.81 23.54
N GLN A 115 2.93 5.67 23.65
CA GLN A 115 1.53 5.56 23.24
C GLN A 115 0.62 6.27 24.23
N LEU A 116 0.96 6.29 25.53
CA LEU A 116 0.25 7.07 26.54
C LEU A 116 0.40 8.56 26.32
N SER A 117 1.63 9.04 26.05
CA SER A 117 1.88 10.43 25.64
C SER A 117 1.05 10.81 24.40
N THR A 118 0.98 9.93 23.39
CA THR A 118 0.14 10.17 22.21
C THR A 118 -1.36 10.19 22.55
N VAL A 119 -1.83 9.43 23.56
CA VAL A 119 -3.24 9.48 24.02
C VAL A 119 -3.53 10.80 24.73
N GLN A 120 -2.56 11.32 25.49
CA GLN A 120 -2.67 12.59 26.20
C GLN A 120 -2.84 13.75 25.22
N GLU A 121 -2.02 13.83 24.17
CA GLU A 121 -2.04 14.87 23.13
C GLU A 121 -3.38 14.97 22.37
N LEU A 122 -4.20 13.91 22.36
CA LEU A 122 -5.47 13.92 21.63
C LEU A 122 -6.53 14.77 22.35
N PRO A 123 -7.13 15.78 21.71
CA PRO A 123 -8.01 16.74 22.38
C PRO A 123 -9.39 16.19 22.75
N SER A 124 -9.90 15.19 22.03
CA SER A 124 -11.28 14.69 22.18
C SER A 124 -11.35 13.27 22.76
N LYS A 125 -12.30 13.04 23.68
CA LYS A 125 -12.63 11.69 24.21
C LYS A 125 -12.90 10.68 23.08
N SER A 126 -13.56 11.11 22.00
CA SER A 126 -13.83 10.27 20.83
C SER A 126 -12.56 9.91 20.05
N ALA A 127 -11.61 10.85 19.94
CA ALA A 127 -10.31 10.61 19.30
C ALA A 127 -9.46 9.62 20.11
N LYS A 128 -9.43 9.78 21.45
CA LYS A 128 -8.78 8.83 22.38
C LYS A 128 -9.36 7.42 22.25
N LYS A 129 -10.70 7.29 22.28
CA LYS A 129 -11.39 6.01 22.07
C LYS A 129 -11.05 5.36 20.73
N LYS A 130 -11.02 6.15 19.64
CA LYS A 130 -10.67 5.66 18.30
C LYS A 130 -9.22 5.18 18.22
N TYR A 131 -8.30 5.87 18.91
CA TYR A 131 -6.89 5.47 18.96
C TYR A 131 -6.67 4.18 19.75
N LEU A 132 -7.25 4.04 20.94
CA LEU A 132 -7.15 2.80 21.72
C LEU A 132 -7.77 1.61 20.99
N LYS A 133 -8.93 1.81 20.33
CA LYS A 133 -9.51 0.78 19.46
C LYS A 133 -8.56 0.38 18.33
N TYR A 134 -7.88 1.34 17.71
CA TYR A 134 -6.88 1.05 16.68
C TYR A 134 -5.71 0.23 17.24
N LEU A 135 -5.18 0.59 18.41
CA LEU A 135 -4.10 -0.16 19.07
C LEU A 135 -4.53 -1.60 19.38
N ALA A 136 -5.75 -1.80 19.89
CA ALA A 136 -6.28 -3.15 20.21
C ALA A 136 -6.39 -4.01 18.94
N ILE A 137 -6.89 -3.44 17.84
CA ILE A 137 -6.95 -4.12 16.54
C ILE A 137 -5.54 -4.45 16.04
N LYS A 138 -4.57 -3.55 16.22
CA LYS A 138 -3.17 -3.76 15.81
C LYS A 138 -2.53 -4.90 16.61
N GLU A 139 -2.79 -4.97 17.91
CA GLU A 139 -2.33 -6.05 18.79
C GLU A 139 -2.96 -7.40 18.40
N GLY A 140 -4.27 -7.44 18.21
CA GLY A 140 -4.97 -8.65 17.75
C GLY A 140 -4.44 -9.17 16.41
N LYS A 141 -4.16 -8.28 15.45
CA LYS A 141 -3.51 -8.65 14.18
C LYS A 141 -2.09 -9.22 14.38
N LYS A 142 -1.31 -8.68 15.33
CA LYS A 142 0.02 -9.22 15.66
C LYS A 142 -0.10 -10.63 16.27
N LYS A 143 -1.00 -10.84 17.22
CA LYS A 143 -1.28 -12.15 17.84
C LYS A 143 -1.71 -13.18 16.79
N ALA A 144 -2.70 -12.85 15.96
CA ALA A 144 -3.14 -13.73 14.87
C ALA A 144 -2.03 -14.05 13.84
N THR A 145 -1.14 -13.09 13.57
CA THR A 145 0.01 -13.34 12.68
C THR A 145 1.03 -14.29 13.31
N LYS A 146 1.31 -14.13 14.61
CA LYS A 146 2.20 -15.03 15.37
C LYS A 146 1.62 -16.44 15.44
N GLU A 147 0.32 -16.59 15.72
CA GLU A 147 -0.37 -17.89 15.71
C GLU A 147 -0.32 -18.55 14.35
N LYS A 148 -0.60 -17.80 13.27
CA LYS A 148 -0.48 -18.31 11.91
C LYS A 148 0.95 -18.72 11.54
N GLN A 149 1.96 -18.06 12.08
CA GLN A 149 3.36 -18.46 11.90
C GLN A 149 3.68 -19.75 12.67
N LYS A 150 3.22 -19.89 13.92
CA LYS A 150 3.38 -21.12 14.70
C LYS A 150 2.73 -22.31 14.00
N LEU A 151 1.47 -22.17 13.57
CA LEU A 151 0.77 -23.21 12.79
C LEU A 151 1.49 -23.60 11.49
N LYS A 152 2.11 -22.63 10.81
CA LYS A 152 2.93 -22.92 9.62
C LYS A 152 4.23 -23.65 9.96
N GLN A 153 4.87 -23.30 11.08
CA GLN A 153 6.09 -23.96 11.54
C GLN A 153 5.79 -25.39 11.99
N GLU A 154 4.70 -25.61 12.71
CA GLU A 154 4.20 -26.92 13.11
C GLU A 154 3.87 -27.77 11.88
N GLY A 155 3.04 -27.26 10.96
CA GLY A 155 2.74 -27.97 9.71
C GLY A 155 3.96 -28.22 8.82
N ALA A 156 4.97 -27.35 8.85
CA ALA A 156 6.24 -27.58 8.14
C ALA A 156 7.06 -28.70 8.79
N LYS A 157 7.09 -28.76 10.13
CA LYS A 157 7.75 -29.85 10.88
C LYS A 157 7.03 -31.19 10.63
N ASP A 158 5.70 -31.19 10.59
CA ASP A 158 4.91 -32.40 10.32
C ASP A 158 5.13 -32.92 8.89
N LEU A 159 5.15 -32.03 7.90
CA LEU A 159 5.50 -32.36 6.50
C LEU A 159 6.96 -32.86 6.37
N GLN A 160 7.86 -32.41 7.23
CA GLN A 160 9.25 -32.84 7.24
C GLN A 160 9.39 -34.25 7.82
N LYS A 161 8.65 -34.55 8.89
CA LYS A 161 8.53 -35.90 9.46
C LYS A 161 7.86 -36.89 8.50
N GLU A 162 6.81 -36.48 7.78
CA GLU A 162 6.18 -37.32 6.74
C GLU A 162 7.17 -37.66 5.61
N LYS A 163 8.01 -36.71 5.19
CA LYS A 163 9.06 -36.93 4.18
C LYS A 163 10.22 -37.81 4.66
N GLU A 164 10.54 -37.76 5.95
CA GLU A 164 11.53 -38.63 6.58
C GLU A 164 10.99 -40.06 6.74
N ASN A 165 9.67 -40.23 6.89
CA ASN A 165 9.03 -41.56 6.92
C ASN A 165 8.81 -42.15 5.51
N GLU A 166 8.68 -41.32 4.47
CA GLU A 166 8.62 -41.74 3.06
C GLU A 166 10.04 -41.83 2.44
N GLU A 167 10.95 -42.60 3.06
CA GLU A 167 12.24 -42.95 2.46
C GLU A 167 12.03 -43.80 1.20
N GLY A 168 11.86 -43.13 0.05
CA GLY A 168 11.77 -43.79 -1.24
C GLY A 168 11.48 -42.79 -2.36
N ILE A 169 12.51 -42.42 -3.11
CA ILE A 169 12.47 -41.52 -4.29
C ILE A 169 12.54 -40.02 -3.93
N ALA A 170 13.64 -39.63 -3.30
CA ALA A 170 14.14 -38.27 -3.44
C ALA A 170 14.54 -38.05 -4.92
N LEU A 171 13.66 -37.46 -5.71
CA LEU A 171 13.96 -36.91 -7.04
C LEU A 171 15.03 -35.81 -6.91
N LYS A 172 16.29 -36.20 -6.75
CA LYS A 172 17.47 -35.32 -6.72
C LYS A 172 17.88 -34.85 -8.12
N ASN A 173 17.37 -35.51 -9.17
CA ASN A 173 17.73 -35.25 -10.57
C ASN A 173 16.48 -35.00 -11.44
N THR A 174 15.67 -33.98 -11.12
CA THR A 174 14.83 -33.36 -12.16
C THR A 174 15.66 -32.36 -12.95
N TYR A 175 15.57 -32.38 -14.28
CA TYR A 175 16.15 -31.35 -15.17
C TYR A 175 15.63 -29.93 -14.85
N LEU A 176 14.56 -29.83 -14.05
CA LEU A 176 14.09 -28.61 -13.42
C LEU A 176 14.76 -28.47 -12.04
N LEU A 177 15.77 -27.59 -11.95
CA LEU A 177 16.28 -27.11 -10.68
C LEU A 177 15.10 -26.61 -9.83
N GLN A 178 14.99 -27.07 -8.59
CA GLN A 178 14.04 -26.51 -7.64
C GLN A 178 14.45 -25.05 -7.36
N PHE A 179 13.78 -24.11 -8.01
CA PHE A 179 13.99 -22.69 -7.80
C PHE A 179 13.58 -22.33 -6.37
N TRP A 180 14.56 -22.12 -5.49
CA TRP A 180 14.32 -21.65 -4.14
C TRP A 180 13.91 -20.19 -4.13
N GLN A 181 13.14 -19.80 -3.11
CA GLN A 181 12.68 -18.42 -2.94
C GLN A 181 13.85 -17.42 -2.85
N ARG A 182 15.00 -17.84 -2.30
CA ARG A 182 16.25 -17.04 -2.28
C ARG A 182 16.83 -16.76 -3.66
N SER A 183 16.65 -17.67 -4.63
CA SER A 183 17.10 -17.48 -6.01
C SER A 183 16.33 -16.37 -6.72
N PHE A 184 15.04 -16.19 -6.36
CA PHE A 184 14.23 -15.10 -6.89
C PHE A 184 14.67 -13.73 -6.38
N ASP A 185 15.12 -13.61 -5.11
CA ASP A 185 15.61 -12.35 -4.58
C ASP A 185 16.83 -11.82 -5.33
N SER A 186 17.75 -12.72 -5.70
CA SER A 186 18.92 -12.39 -6.53
C SER A 186 18.47 -11.94 -7.92
N LEU A 187 17.55 -12.66 -8.56
CA LEU A 187 16.99 -12.27 -9.87
C LEU A 187 16.31 -10.89 -9.81
N TYR A 188 15.50 -10.62 -8.80
CA TYR A 188 14.81 -9.36 -8.63
C TYR A 188 15.77 -8.20 -8.36
N ASN A 189 16.81 -8.44 -7.55
CA ASN A 189 17.89 -7.47 -7.35
C ASN A 189 18.61 -7.18 -8.66
N TRP A 190 18.97 -8.20 -9.43
CA TRP A 190 19.62 -8.01 -10.72
C TRP A 190 18.78 -7.16 -11.66
N ARG A 191 17.47 -7.42 -11.78
CA ARG A 191 16.58 -6.58 -12.59
C ARG A 191 16.56 -5.13 -12.11
N THR A 192 16.54 -4.92 -10.80
CA THR A 192 16.52 -3.57 -10.23
C THR A 192 17.85 -2.85 -10.46
N VAL A 193 18.99 -3.52 -10.30
CA VAL A 193 20.33 -2.99 -10.64
C VAL A 193 20.41 -2.63 -12.13
N GLN A 194 19.90 -3.49 -13.02
CA GLN A 194 19.83 -3.19 -14.45
C GLN A 194 18.98 -1.93 -14.72
N SER A 195 17.86 -1.79 -14.01
CA SER A 195 17.02 -0.59 -14.11
C SER A 195 17.73 0.67 -13.61
N MET A 196 18.64 0.59 -12.62
CA MET A 196 19.40 1.76 -12.18
C MET A 196 20.32 2.31 -13.27
N MET A 197 20.87 1.43 -14.12
CA MET A 197 21.77 1.81 -15.20
C MET A 197 21.04 2.26 -16.47
N PHE A 198 19.97 1.54 -16.85
CA PHE A 198 19.34 1.69 -18.17
C PHE A 198 17.82 1.90 -18.10
N GLY A 199 17.23 1.81 -16.92
CA GLY A 199 15.80 1.90 -16.71
C GLY A 199 15.28 3.33 -16.78
N GLN A 200 13.98 3.45 -17.05
CA GLN A 200 13.27 4.73 -17.02
C GLN A 200 13.19 5.24 -15.57
N PRO A 201 13.56 6.51 -15.29
CA PRO A 201 13.40 7.09 -13.96
C PRO A 201 11.92 7.31 -13.59
N LEU A 202 11.57 6.98 -12.36
CA LEU A 202 10.29 7.33 -11.72
C LEU A 202 10.58 8.05 -10.41
N VAL A 203 10.06 9.28 -10.28
CA VAL A 203 10.35 10.15 -9.14
C VAL A 203 9.20 10.11 -8.14
N PHE A 204 9.55 9.95 -6.87
CA PHE A 204 8.70 10.19 -5.72
C PHE A 204 9.15 11.50 -5.03
N ASP A 205 8.27 12.49 -5.03
CA ASP A 205 8.52 13.83 -4.48
C ASP A 205 8.17 13.88 -2.99
N MET A 206 9.19 13.99 -2.14
CA MET A 206 9.08 13.97 -0.67
C MET A 206 8.91 15.36 -0.04
N SER A 207 8.57 16.39 -0.83
CA SER A 207 8.41 17.78 -0.33
C SER A 207 7.16 18.02 0.54
N TYR A 208 6.33 17.00 0.78
CA TYR A 208 5.03 17.13 1.43
C TYR A 208 5.03 16.87 2.95
N GLU A 209 6.20 16.88 3.58
CA GLU A 209 6.35 16.51 4.98
C GLU A 209 5.47 17.36 5.92
N SER A 210 5.45 18.67 5.73
CA SER A 210 4.70 19.62 6.55
C SER A 210 3.17 19.53 6.40
N TYR A 211 2.68 18.84 5.36
CA TYR A 211 1.26 18.73 5.05
C TYR A 211 0.61 17.46 5.61
N MET A 212 1.37 16.62 6.31
CA MET A 212 0.90 15.33 6.82
C MET A 212 1.04 15.22 8.33
N ALA A 213 0.00 14.69 8.98
CA ALA A 213 0.13 14.27 10.38
C ALA A 213 1.03 13.03 10.49
N ARG A 214 1.57 12.75 11.69
CA ARG A 214 2.42 11.57 11.96
C ARG A 214 1.84 10.26 11.42
N ARG A 215 0.54 10.01 11.61
CA ARG A 215 -0.13 8.79 11.11
C ARG A 215 -0.23 8.72 9.60
N GLU A 216 -0.35 9.86 8.93
CA GLU A 216 -0.40 9.94 7.46
C GLU A 216 0.97 9.70 6.88
N MET A 217 2.01 10.31 7.45
CA MET A 217 3.40 10.03 7.12
C MET A 217 3.73 8.54 7.28
N GLU A 218 3.33 7.88 8.39
CA GLU A 218 3.55 6.44 8.58
C GLU A 218 2.90 5.59 7.46
N ASN A 219 1.73 6.01 6.98
CA ASN A 219 1.03 5.35 5.88
C ASN A 219 1.72 5.62 4.53
N THR A 220 2.19 6.85 4.30
CA THR A 220 2.95 7.22 3.11
C THR A 220 4.20 6.37 2.99
N VAL A 221 4.99 6.27 4.07
CA VAL A 221 6.17 5.39 4.12
C VAL A 221 5.77 3.94 3.86
N SER A 222 4.68 3.45 4.46
CA SER A 222 4.20 2.09 4.20
C SER A 222 3.86 1.85 2.72
N GLN A 223 3.25 2.81 2.04
CA GLN A 223 2.95 2.70 0.62
C GLN A 223 4.22 2.77 -0.24
N LEU A 224 5.21 3.59 0.13
CA LEU A 224 6.50 3.64 -0.55
C LEU A 224 7.26 2.30 -0.48
N LEU A 225 7.21 1.62 0.66
CA LEU A 225 7.73 0.25 0.81
C LEU A 225 7.03 -0.73 -0.14
N GLU A 226 5.70 -0.63 -0.27
CA GLU A 226 4.95 -1.44 -1.23
C GLU A 226 5.35 -1.11 -2.67
N CYS A 227 5.60 0.17 -2.98
CA CYS A 227 6.07 0.61 -4.29
C CYS A 227 7.41 -0.03 -4.66
N GLU A 228 8.41 0.03 -3.76
CA GLU A 228 9.70 -0.65 -3.95
C GLU A 228 9.50 -2.12 -4.26
N GLY A 229 8.69 -2.81 -3.45
CA GLY A 229 8.45 -4.23 -3.62
C GLY A 229 7.75 -4.58 -4.94
N TYR A 230 6.78 -3.79 -5.38
CA TYR A 230 6.12 -4.00 -6.68
C TYR A 230 7.08 -3.74 -7.84
N ASN A 231 7.89 -2.68 -7.76
CA ASN A 231 8.89 -2.36 -8.77
C ASN A 231 9.92 -3.48 -8.92
N ARG A 232 10.47 -3.96 -7.80
CA ARG A 232 11.48 -5.01 -7.75
C ARG A 232 11.00 -6.34 -8.35
N ARG A 233 9.69 -6.64 -8.25
CA ARG A 233 9.07 -7.85 -8.83
C ARG A 233 8.69 -7.69 -10.31
N SER A 234 8.74 -6.48 -10.86
CA SER A 234 8.42 -6.23 -12.26
C SER A 234 9.39 -6.96 -13.20
N LEU A 235 8.94 -7.23 -14.43
CA LEU A 235 9.83 -7.70 -15.49
C LEU A 235 10.75 -6.57 -15.98
N ASP A 236 10.23 -5.34 -15.99
CA ASP A 236 10.92 -4.14 -16.45
C ASP A 236 10.74 -3.00 -15.43
N PRO A 237 11.50 -3.03 -14.31
CA PRO A 237 11.40 -2.05 -13.23
C PRO A 237 11.75 -0.63 -13.68
N PHE A 238 11.20 0.36 -12.97
CA PHE A 238 11.70 1.73 -13.01
C PHE A 238 12.96 1.88 -12.16
N HIS A 239 13.80 2.84 -12.51
CA HIS A 239 14.77 3.39 -11.57
C HIS A 239 14.03 4.34 -10.62
N LEU A 240 13.83 3.93 -9.37
CA LEU A 240 13.14 4.77 -8.40
C LEU A 240 14.06 5.86 -7.87
N HIS A 241 13.55 7.09 -7.82
CA HIS A 241 14.22 8.25 -7.24
C HIS A 241 13.37 8.84 -6.12
N PHE A 242 13.93 8.95 -4.93
CA PHE A 242 13.35 9.71 -3.81
C PHE A 242 14.03 11.07 -3.77
N CYS A 243 13.33 12.11 -4.21
CA CYS A 243 13.83 13.48 -4.29
C CYS A 243 13.21 14.36 -3.19
N ASN A 244 13.87 15.48 -2.88
CA ASN A 244 13.49 16.38 -1.78
C ASN A 244 13.41 15.67 -0.42
N LEU A 245 14.23 14.63 -0.20
CA LEU A 245 14.23 13.89 1.07
C LEU A 245 15.20 14.56 2.05
N ASN A 246 14.66 15.23 3.07
CA ASN A 246 15.48 15.85 4.11
C ASN A 246 16.09 14.77 5.02
N PRO A 247 17.42 14.77 5.28
CA PRO A 247 18.08 13.75 6.12
C PRO A 247 17.59 13.74 7.57
N GLU A 248 17.25 14.91 8.10
CA GLU A 248 16.71 15.05 9.46
C GLU A 248 15.17 15.05 9.50
N GLY A 249 14.55 14.86 8.34
CA GLY A 249 13.10 14.88 8.17
C GLY A 249 12.40 13.64 8.74
N SER A 250 11.10 13.78 8.96
CA SER A 250 10.19 12.76 9.44
C SER A 250 10.13 11.56 8.50
N TYR A 251 10.20 11.80 7.18
CA TYR A 251 10.27 10.71 6.20
C TYR A 251 11.50 9.84 6.41
N GLN A 252 12.69 10.46 6.53
CA GLN A 252 13.94 9.73 6.65
C GLN A 252 13.97 8.89 7.93
N LYS A 253 13.56 9.48 9.07
CA LYS A 253 13.49 8.76 10.36
C LYS A 253 12.60 7.53 10.28
N GLU A 254 11.44 7.64 9.63
CA GLU A 254 10.48 6.54 9.55
C GLU A 254 10.82 5.52 8.46
N LEU A 255 11.46 5.94 7.37
CA LEU A 255 12.06 5.03 6.40
C LEU A 255 13.17 4.19 7.04
N LEU A 256 14.10 4.81 7.78
CA LEU A 256 15.16 4.11 8.52
C LEU A 256 14.59 3.11 9.52
N LYS A 257 13.58 3.50 10.28
CA LYS A 257 12.88 2.61 11.23
C LYS A 257 12.22 1.41 10.55
N ARG A 258 11.67 1.57 9.35
CA ARG A 258 10.93 0.52 8.64
C ARG A 258 11.82 -0.42 7.84
N TYR A 259 12.90 0.10 7.25
CA TYR A 259 13.86 -0.70 6.51
C TYR A 259 14.94 -1.32 7.40
N GLY A 260 15.29 -0.68 8.52
CA GLY A 260 16.38 -1.13 9.40
C GLY A 260 17.68 -1.33 8.62
N ASP A 261 18.33 -2.48 8.82
CA ASP A 261 19.58 -2.85 8.13
C ASP A 261 19.46 -2.92 6.61
N ALA A 262 18.24 -3.09 6.08
CA ALA A 262 18.01 -3.17 4.65
C ALA A 262 18.15 -1.80 3.95
N TRP A 263 18.13 -0.69 4.69
CA TRP A 263 18.21 0.67 4.16
C TRP A 263 19.40 0.86 3.23
N ASN A 264 20.59 0.43 3.67
CA ASN A 264 21.84 0.55 2.91
C ASN A 264 21.90 -0.38 1.68
N ARG A 265 20.97 -1.33 1.57
CA ARG A 265 20.87 -2.30 0.47
C ARG A 265 19.78 -1.94 -0.54
N LEU A 266 19.09 -0.82 -0.34
CA LEU A 266 18.04 -0.39 -1.24
C LEU A 266 18.61 0.02 -2.59
N LEU A 267 17.98 -0.49 -3.64
CA LEU A 267 18.33 -0.20 -5.02
C LEU A 267 17.46 0.97 -5.53
N ILE A 268 17.51 2.08 -4.79
CA ILE A 268 16.77 3.31 -5.02
C ILE A 268 17.78 4.46 -4.92
N THR A 269 17.71 5.42 -5.85
CA THR A 269 18.51 6.63 -5.74
C THR A 269 17.81 7.61 -4.79
N ILE A 270 18.46 7.91 -3.67
CA ILE A 270 17.95 8.82 -2.64
C ILE A 270 18.73 10.12 -2.70
N THR A 271 18.03 11.25 -2.70
CA THR A 271 18.66 12.57 -2.82
C THR A 271 17.84 13.67 -2.16
N GLU A 272 18.55 14.62 -1.55
CA GLU A 272 18.00 15.85 -0.99
C GLU A 272 17.62 16.86 -2.07
N LYS A 273 18.25 16.75 -3.26
CA LYS A 273 18.08 17.70 -4.35
C LYS A 273 16.69 17.57 -4.98
N SER A 274 16.24 18.67 -5.59
CA SER A 274 15.01 18.67 -6.37
C SER A 274 15.19 17.88 -7.65
N TYR A 275 14.12 17.20 -8.07
CA TYR A 275 14.06 16.51 -9.35
C TYR A 275 14.25 17.46 -10.55
N VAL A 276 14.01 18.77 -10.38
CA VAL A 276 14.26 19.78 -11.41
C VAL A 276 15.77 20.02 -11.62
N ASP A 277 16.59 19.79 -10.59
CA ASP A 277 18.04 20.02 -10.64
C ASP A 277 18.79 18.80 -11.19
N ILE A 278 18.21 17.61 -11.04
CA ILE A 278 18.83 16.33 -11.42
C ILE A 278 18.45 15.92 -12.85
N PHE A 279 17.26 16.32 -13.31
CA PHE A 279 16.70 15.85 -14.57
C PHE A 279 16.37 17.00 -15.53
N PRO A 280 16.45 16.78 -16.85
CA PRO A 280 16.09 17.78 -17.83
C PRO A 280 14.60 18.11 -17.75
N LYS A 281 14.30 19.39 -17.58
CA LYS A 281 12.95 19.90 -17.30
C LYS A 281 11.90 19.53 -18.34
N ASP A 282 12.27 19.42 -19.62
CA ASP A 282 11.39 19.07 -20.74
C ASP A 282 10.95 17.60 -20.75
N LYS A 283 11.62 16.75 -19.97
CA LYS A 283 11.23 15.34 -19.77
C LYS A 283 10.33 15.13 -18.56
N LEU A 284 10.26 16.08 -17.63
CA LEU A 284 9.50 15.94 -16.39
C LEU A 284 7.99 16.13 -16.62
N VAL A 285 7.21 15.15 -16.15
CA VAL A 285 5.75 15.18 -16.17
C VAL A 285 5.23 14.88 -14.76
N TYR A 286 4.61 15.86 -14.13
CA TYR A 286 4.03 15.71 -12.80
C TYR A 286 2.63 15.08 -12.88
N LEU A 287 2.47 13.91 -12.28
CA LEU A 287 1.19 13.21 -12.25
C LEU A 287 0.34 13.73 -11.09
N THR A 288 -0.83 14.27 -11.42
CA THR A 288 -1.78 14.81 -10.43
C THR A 288 -3.20 14.68 -10.97
N ALA A 289 -4.14 14.30 -10.11
CA ALA A 289 -5.53 14.11 -10.49
C ALA A 289 -6.20 15.42 -10.93
N ASP A 290 -5.70 16.56 -10.44
CA ASP A 290 -6.23 17.90 -10.72
C ASP A 290 -5.70 18.51 -12.03
N SER A 291 -4.87 17.78 -12.77
CA SER A 291 -4.38 18.27 -14.07
C SER A 291 -5.51 18.30 -15.10
N PRO A 292 -5.62 19.38 -15.90
CA PRO A 292 -6.57 19.41 -17.00
C PRO A 292 -6.16 18.48 -18.17
N TYR A 293 -4.89 18.07 -18.23
CA TYR A 293 -4.35 17.28 -19.32
C TYR A 293 -4.43 15.79 -19.01
N VAL A 294 -4.90 14.99 -19.96
CA VAL A 294 -5.04 13.54 -19.81
C VAL A 294 -3.81 12.83 -20.37
N LEU A 295 -3.23 11.92 -19.60
CA LEU A 295 -2.16 11.04 -20.07
C LEU A 295 -2.73 9.95 -20.98
N LYS A 296 -2.98 10.28 -22.25
CA LYS A 296 -3.55 9.35 -23.25
C LYS A 296 -2.60 8.21 -23.61
N THR A 297 -1.31 8.50 -23.72
CA THR A 297 -0.28 7.52 -24.12
C THR A 297 0.88 7.59 -23.13
N PHE A 298 1.31 6.42 -22.65
CA PHE A 298 2.51 6.32 -21.82
C PHE A 298 3.75 6.53 -22.69
N GLN A 299 4.64 7.41 -22.26
CA GLN A 299 5.85 7.81 -22.97
C GLN A 299 7.08 7.31 -22.21
N HIS A 300 7.88 6.44 -22.84
CA HIS A 300 9.08 5.84 -22.23
C HIS A 300 10.26 6.81 -22.14
N ASP A 301 10.25 7.94 -22.88
CA ASP A 301 11.28 8.98 -22.84
C ASP A 301 11.06 10.04 -21.74
N LYS A 302 9.88 10.04 -21.11
CA LYS A 302 9.51 10.98 -20.05
C LYS A 302 9.85 10.46 -18.67
N ILE A 303 9.96 11.38 -17.72
CA ILE A 303 10.19 11.10 -16.31
C ILE A 303 8.96 11.52 -15.55
N TYR A 304 8.24 10.54 -15.04
CA TYR A 304 7.01 10.77 -14.30
C TYR A 304 7.33 11.07 -12.83
N ILE A 305 6.62 12.05 -12.27
CA ILE A 305 6.74 12.44 -10.85
C ILE A 305 5.43 12.13 -10.15
N ILE A 306 5.50 11.48 -8.99
CA ILE A 306 4.38 11.22 -8.10
C ILE A 306 4.66 11.94 -6.77
N GLY A 307 3.70 12.74 -6.30
CA GLY A 307 3.80 13.36 -4.98
C GLY A 307 3.65 12.32 -3.87
N SER A 308 4.64 12.21 -2.98
CA SER A 308 4.64 11.25 -1.87
C SER A 308 3.77 11.75 -0.72
N ILE A 309 2.46 11.82 -0.90
CA ILE A 309 1.52 12.32 0.10
C ILE A 309 0.35 11.35 0.26
N VAL A 310 -0.07 11.13 1.51
CA VAL A 310 -1.30 10.39 1.84
C VAL A 310 -2.14 11.27 2.73
N ASP A 311 -3.25 11.76 2.20
CA ASP A 311 -4.14 12.66 2.90
C ASP A 311 -5.48 11.97 3.18
N LYS A 312 -5.98 12.07 4.42
CA LYS A 312 -7.33 11.61 4.77
C LYS A 312 -8.39 12.63 4.36
N SER A 313 -8.04 13.91 4.29
CA SER A 313 -8.89 15.03 3.88
C SER A 313 -8.28 15.69 2.66
N ILE A 314 -8.69 15.25 1.47
CA ILE A 314 -8.09 15.63 0.18
C ILE A 314 -7.77 17.13 0.10
N GLN A 315 -6.48 17.48 0.14
CA GLN A 315 -5.98 18.79 -0.24
C GLN A 315 -5.93 18.94 -1.77
N THR A 316 -7.08 19.27 -2.38
CA THR A 316 -7.20 19.46 -3.83
C THR A 316 -6.25 20.55 -4.32
N GLY A 317 -5.52 20.28 -5.40
CA GLY A 317 -4.69 21.26 -6.10
C GLY A 317 -3.27 21.44 -5.56
N LEU A 318 -2.90 20.84 -4.41
CA LEU A 318 -1.58 21.06 -3.78
C LEU A 318 -0.42 20.68 -4.72
N SER A 319 -0.43 19.46 -5.23
CA SER A 319 0.61 18.96 -6.13
C SER A 319 0.58 19.65 -7.51
N HIS A 320 -0.62 19.97 -8.00
CA HIS A 320 -0.80 20.69 -9.26
C HIS A 320 -0.24 22.12 -9.19
N ALA A 321 -0.50 22.84 -8.09
CA ALA A 321 0.02 24.18 -7.85
C ALA A 321 1.55 24.19 -7.77
N ASN A 322 2.14 23.22 -7.05
CA ASN A 322 3.61 23.06 -6.99
C ASN A 322 4.22 22.84 -8.37
N ALA A 323 3.65 21.92 -9.16
CA ALA A 323 4.13 21.66 -10.52
C ALA A 323 4.00 22.90 -11.44
N LYS A 324 2.90 23.65 -11.32
CA LYS A 324 2.67 24.89 -12.08
C LYS A 324 3.67 25.99 -11.70
N ARG A 325 3.96 26.16 -10.41
CA ARG A 325 4.99 27.11 -9.90
C ARG A 325 6.37 26.79 -10.49
N LEU A 326 6.70 25.50 -10.59
CA LEU A 326 7.94 25.03 -11.20
C LEU A 326 7.90 25.02 -12.74
N LYS A 327 6.78 25.39 -13.36
CA LYS A 327 6.54 25.39 -14.82
C LYS A 327 6.81 24.01 -15.46
N LEU A 328 6.30 22.95 -14.83
CA LEU A 328 6.41 21.57 -15.31
C LEU A 328 5.18 21.18 -16.11
N ALA A 329 5.33 20.21 -17.02
CA ALA A 329 4.18 19.56 -17.62
C ALA A 329 3.43 18.77 -16.54
N THR A 330 2.09 18.75 -16.61
CA THR A 330 1.25 17.99 -15.69
C THR A 330 0.32 17.08 -16.47
N ALA A 331 -0.06 15.94 -15.89
CA ALA A 331 -1.09 15.09 -16.47
C ALA A 331 -1.86 14.31 -15.40
N ARG A 332 -3.14 14.02 -15.65
CA ARG A 332 -3.97 13.09 -14.89
C ARG A 332 -4.05 11.74 -15.61
N LEU A 333 -4.30 10.68 -14.85
CA LEU A 333 -4.60 9.37 -15.42
C LEU A 333 -5.94 9.40 -16.17
N PRO A 334 -6.11 8.61 -17.24
CA PRO A 334 -7.35 8.59 -18.01
C PRO A 334 -8.44 7.78 -17.29
N LEU A 335 -8.83 8.21 -16.08
CA LEU A 335 -9.83 7.49 -15.28
C LEU A 335 -11.23 7.68 -15.86
N ASP A 336 -11.55 8.90 -16.30
CA ASP A 336 -12.89 9.28 -16.78
C ASP A 336 -13.19 8.73 -18.16
N GLU A 337 -12.14 8.42 -18.93
CA GLU A 337 -12.21 7.92 -20.28
C GLU A 337 -12.43 6.40 -20.29
N TYR A 338 -12.04 5.70 -19.22
CA TYR A 338 -12.08 4.24 -19.16
C TYR A 338 -13.00 3.67 -18.08
N LEU A 339 -13.26 4.40 -16.98
CA LEU A 339 -14.03 3.92 -15.84
C LEU A 339 -15.29 4.76 -15.61
N ARG A 340 -16.42 4.07 -15.44
CA ARG A 340 -17.66 4.68 -14.91
C ARG A 340 -17.49 4.92 -13.42
N TRP A 341 -17.03 6.12 -13.09
CA TRP A 341 -16.74 6.51 -11.72
C TRP A 341 -18.02 6.59 -10.90
N ASP A 342 -18.01 5.99 -9.72
CA ASP A 342 -19.18 5.87 -8.84
C ASP A 342 -18.99 6.74 -7.59
N SER A 343 -17.94 6.43 -6.81
CA SER A 343 -17.78 7.01 -5.48
C SER A 343 -16.33 7.31 -5.09
N GLY A 344 -16.19 8.36 -4.26
CA GLY A 344 -14.93 8.81 -3.71
C GLY A 344 -14.07 9.63 -4.68
N ALA A 345 -12.95 10.14 -4.19
CA ALA A 345 -12.05 10.96 -4.99
C ALA A 345 -11.17 10.14 -5.93
N LYS A 346 -10.81 10.76 -7.05
CA LYS A 346 -9.93 10.23 -8.10
C LYS A 346 -8.45 10.21 -7.71
N ASN A 347 -8.11 10.67 -6.52
CA ASN A 347 -6.79 10.50 -5.93
C ASN A 347 -6.56 9.02 -5.58
N LEU A 348 -5.56 8.42 -6.24
CA LEU A 348 -5.12 7.06 -6.02
C LEU A 348 -3.91 7.04 -5.08
N THR A 349 -3.70 5.92 -4.40
CA THR A 349 -2.57 5.75 -3.48
C THR A 349 -1.27 5.49 -4.23
N LEU A 350 -0.11 5.70 -3.60
CA LEU A 350 1.21 5.57 -4.26
C LEU A 350 1.43 4.18 -4.85
N ASN A 351 1.04 3.16 -4.09
CA ASN A 351 1.13 1.76 -4.50
C ASN A 351 0.18 1.41 -5.67
N GLN A 352 -0.97 2.07 -5.78
CA GLN A 352 -1.85 1.95 -6.95
C GLN A 352 -1.23 2.63 -8.16
N MET A 353 -0.70 3.85 -7.99
CA MET A 353 -0.05 4.61 -9.05
C MET A 353 1.10 3.81 -9.67
N ILE A 354 2.03 3.27 -8.87
CA ILE A 354 3.14 2.51 -9.43
C ILE A 354 2.68 1.22 -10.11
N SER A 355 1.65 0.53 -9.58
CA SER A 355 1.11 -0.68 -10.21
C SER A 355 0.50 -0.36 -11.59
N ILE A 356 -0.22 0.76 -11.70
CA ILE A 356 -0.76 1.28 -12.96
C ILE A 356 0.38 1.62 -13.92
N LEU A 357 1.39 2.38 -13.48
CA LEU A 357 2.50 2.82 -14.32
C LEU A 357 3.37 1.65 -14.81
N LEU A 358 3.66 0.67 -13.95
CA LEU A 358 4.37 -0.54 -14.34
C LEU A 358 3.59 -1.32 -15.40
N THR A 359 2.29 -1.49 -15.21
CA THR A 359 1.45 -2.25 -16.13
C THR A 359 1.31 -1.55 -17.49
N VAL A 360 1.11 -0.23 -17.50
CA VAL A 360 1.01 0.50 -18.77
C VAL A 360 2.37 0.62 -19.47
N LYS A 361 3.48 0.67 -18.72
CA LYS A 361 4.85 0.62 -19.29
C LYS A 361 5.10 -0.70 -20.02
N GLU A 362 4.66 -1.81 -19.46
CA GLU A 362 4.82 -3.14 -20.02
C GLU A 362 3.85 -3.41 -21.19
N THR A 363 2.57 -3.09 -21.01
CA THR A 363 1.49 -3.53 -21.93
C THR A 363 1.06 -2.44 -22.92
N GLY A 364 1.30 -1.17 -22.59
CA GLY A 364 0.71 -0.02 -23.28
C GLY A 364 -0.81 0.10 -23.14
N SER A 365 -1.46 -0.72 -22.30
CA SER A 365 -2.91 -0.79 -22.19
C SER A 365 -3.43 -0.19 -20.90
N TRP A 366 -4.16 0.93 -21.01
CA TRP A 366 -4.87 1.53 -19.88
C TRP A 366 -5.95 0.61 -19.30
N LEU A 367 -6.58 -0.24 -20.12
CA LEU A 367 -7.56 -1.21 -19.64
C LEU A 367 -6.98 -2.23 -18.68
N GLU A 368 -5.74 -2.66 -18.91
CA GLU A 368 -5.06 -3.60 -18.01
C GLU A 368 -4.53 -2.89 -16.78
N ALA A 369 -3.95 -1.71 -16.96
CA ALA A 369 -3.41 -0.90 -15.88
C ALA A 369 -4.50 -0.43 -14.90
N LEU A 370 -5.65 0.01 -15.39
CA LEU A 370 -6.71 0.53 -14.54
C LEU A 370 -7.49 -0.55 -13.76
N LYS A 371 -7.18 -1.85 -13.95
CA LYS A 371 -7.70 -2.94 -13.09
C LYS A 371 -7.19 -2.83 -11.65
N PHE A 372 -6.08 -2.10 -11.43
CA PHE A 372 -5.54 -1.83 -10.10
C PHE A 372 -6.31 -0.74 -9.35
N VAL A 373 -7.25 -0.04 -10.01
CA VAL A 373 -8.18 0.86 -9.34
C VAL A 373 -9.17 0.02 -8.50
N PRO A 374 -9.45 0.39 -7.23
CA PRO A 374 -10.38 -0.37 -6.40
C PRO A 374 -11.80 -0.40 -6.98
N LYS A 375 -12.35 -1.61 -7.14
CA LYS A 375 -13.71 -1.82 -7.70
C LYS A 375 -14.82 -1.04 -6.99
N ARG A 376 -14.66 -0.74 -5.69
CA ARG A 376 -15.64 0.06 -4.93
C ARG A 376 -15.77 1.52 -5.41
N LYS A 377 -14.83 2.01 -6.22
CA LYS A 377 -14.83 3.40 -6.72
C LYS A 377 -15.52 3.54 -8.08
N HIS A 378 -15.85 2.45 -8.77
CA HIS A 378 -16.38 2.48 -10.13
C HIS A 378 -17.34 1.32 -10.42
N GLU A 379 -18.36 1.56 -11.25
CA GLU A 379 -19.32 0.52 -11.67
C GLU A 379 -18.76 -0.41 -12.77
N GLY A 380 -17.58 -0.09 -13.31
CA GLY A 380 -16.89 -0.89 -14.30
C GLY A 380 -16.28 -0.04 -15.41
N PHE A 381 -15.77 -0.72 -16.44
CA PHE A 381 -15.18 -0.06 -17.60
C PHE A 381 -16.26 0.38 -18.59
N PHE A 382 -16.03 1.47 -19.30
CA PHE A 382 -16.86 1.83 -20.45
C PHE A 382 -16.77 0.73 -21.54
N PRO A 383 -17.86 0.47 -22.26
CA PRO A 383 -17.82 -0.39 -23.43
C PRO A 383 -16.93 0.25 -24.49
N LEU A 384 -15.81 -0.39 -24.79
CA LEU A 384 -14.85 0.10 -25.79
C LEU A 384 -15.50 0.14 -27.19
N PRO A 385 -15.24 1.18 -27.99
CA PRO A 385 -15.47 1.14 -29.43
C PRO A 385 -14.74 -0.07 -30.05
N VAL A 386 -15.38 -0.73 -31.02
CA VAL A 386 -14.92 -2.01 -31.61
C VAL A 386 -13.49 -1.93 -32.16
N GLU A 387 -13.05 -0.75 -32.63
CA GLU A 387 -11.72 -0.52 -33.21
C GLU A 387 -10.56 -0.69 -32.20
N GLN A 388 -10.75 -0.33 -30.92
CA GLN A 388 -9.70 -0.50 -29.91
C GLN A 388 -9.50 -1.96 -29.47
N ARG A 389 -10.52 -2.82 -29.66
CA ARG A 389 -10.38 -4.28 -29.46
C ARG A 389 -9.47 -4.92 -30.51
N TYR A 390 -9.43 -4.36 -31.72
CA TYR A 390 -8.55 -4.85 -32.78
C TYR A 390 -7.09 -4.51 -32.52
N TYR A 391 -6.76 -3.27 -32.14
CA TYR A 391 -5.39 -2.85 -31.85
C TYR A 391 -4.74 -3.58 -30.65
N SER A 392 -5.52 -3.85 -29.60
CA SER A 392 -5.03 -4.59 -28.43
C SER A 392 -4.84 -6.09 -28.70
N ARG A 393 -5.61 -6.68 -29.64
CA ARG A 393 -5.39 -8.06 -30.12
C ARG A 393 -4.21 -8.17 -31.09
N THR A 394 -4.12 -7.28 -32.08
CA THR A 394 -3.05 -7.34 -33.09
C THR A 394 -1.67 -7.10 -32.50
N ARG A 395 -1.52 -6.23 -31.49
CA ARG A 395 -0.24 -6.00 -30.81
C ARG A 395 0.20 -7.18 -29.93
N ASN A 396 -0.75 -7.83 -29.26
CA ASN A 396 -0.48 -9.08 -28.51
C ASN A 396 -0.11 -10.25 -29.43
N ASP A 397 -0.71 -10.33 -30.62
CA ASP A 397 -0.35 -11.33 -31.63
C ASP A 397 0.97 -11.02 -32.35
N GLN A 398 1.29 -9.75 -32.59
CA GLN A 398 2.59 -9.35 -33.12
C GLN A 398 3.70 -9.65 -32.11
N ASN A 399 3.55 -9.31 -30.83
CA ASN A 399 4.53 -9.68 -29.79
C ASN A 399 4.71 -11.21 -29.68
N LYS A 400 3.64 -12.00 -29.85
CA LYS A 400 3.76 -13.48 -29.90
C LYS A 400 4.48 -13.97 -31.16
N LYS A 401 4.22 -13.38 -32.34
CA LYS A 401 4.86 -13.78 -33.61
C LYS A 401 6.34 -13.41 -33.67
N THR A 402 6.75 -12.27 -33.14
CA THR A 402 8.17 -11.85 -33.09
C THR A 402 9.02 -12.74 -32.17
N ILE A 403 8.39 -13.37 -31.16
CA ILE A 403 9.03 -14.35 -30.25
C ILE A 403 9.18 -15.74 -30.91
N ILE A 404 8.33 -16.07 -31.89
CA ILE A 404 8.31 -17.38 -32.55
C ILE A 404 9.22 -17.41 -33.79
N ASN A 405 9.43 -16.27 -34.47
CA ASN A 405 10.16 -16.19 -35.75
C ASN A 405 11.58 -15.58 -35.67
N LYS A 406 12.36 -15.83 -34.61
CA LYS A 406 13.81 -15.56 -34.66
C LYS A 406 14.54 -16.80 -35.20
N PRO A 407 15.14 -16.78 -36.40
CA PRO A 407 16.01 -17.86 -36.86
C PRO A 407 17.31 -17.84 -36.06
N GLU A 408 17.79 -19.03 -35.68
CA GLU A 408 19.05 -19.24 -34.97
C GLU A 408 20.23 -18.93 -35.90
N THR A 409 20.75 -17.70 -35.86
CA THR A 409 22.02 -17.37 -36.49
C THR A 409 23.16 -17.69 -35.52
N LYS A 410 23.93 -18.74 -35.84
CA LYS A 410 25.21 -19.08 -35.19
C LYS A 410 26.16 -17.89 -35.25
N ALA A 411 26.57 -17.37 -34.09
CA ALA A 411 27.53 -16.28 -33.99
C ALA A 411 28.94 -16.77 -34.37
N ARG A 412 29.43 -16.36 -35.54
CA ARG A 412 30.82 -16.47 -35.97
C ARG A 412 31.55 -15.22 -35.48
N TRP A 413 32.57 -15.41 -34.64
CA TRP A 413 33.43 -14.34 -34.16
C TRP A 413 34.30 -13.82 -35.31
N GLN A 414 34.12 -12.55 -35.69
CA GLN A 414 35.10 -11.80 -36.47
C GLN A 414 35.42 -10.48 -35.77
N LYS A 415 36.71 -10.28 -35.51
CA LYS A 415 37.33 -9.03 -35.07
C LYS A 415 37.27 -8.02 -36.22
N SER A 416 36.84 -6.78 -35.97
CA SER A 416 37.21 -5.66 -36.83
C SER A 416 37.21 -4.32 -36.09
N SER A 417 38.44 -3.79 -35.99
CA SER A 417 38.88 -2.40 -35.91
C SER A 417 37.87 -1.27 -35.68
N LEU A 418 38.16 -0.50 -34.62
CA LEU A 418 37.76 0.89 -34.41
C LEU A 418 38.10 1.78 -35.62
N ARG A 419 37.11 2.56 -36.10
CA ARG A 419 37.38 3.86 -36.73
C ARG A 419 36.45 4.93 -36.15
N LEU A 420 37.12 6.00 -35.75
CA LEU A 420 36.62 7.29 -35.30
C LEU A 420 35.85 7.97 -36.45
N ASN A 421 34.73 8.64 -36.14
CA ASN A 421 34.29 9.80 -36.92
C ASN A 421 33.48 10.77 -36.06
N GLN A 422 33.84 12.04 -36.18
CA GLN A 422 33.30 13.22 -35.53
C GLN A 422 32.20 13.90 -36.41
N PRO A 423 31.54 15.00 -35.95
CA PRO A 423 30.10 15.17 -36.06
C PRO A 423 29.64 16.06 -37.23
N SER A 424 28.35 15.95 -37.60
CA SER A 424 27.66 16.92 -38.45
C SER A 424 26.62 17.74 -37.68
N ARG A 425 26.57 19.02 -38.04
CA ARG A 425 25.83 20.13 -37.41
C ARG A 425 24.34 20.18 -37.80
N SER A 426 23.55 20.59 -36.81
CA SER A 426 22.34 21.45 -36.81
C SER A 426 21.29 21.37 -37.93
N SER A 427 20.04 21.16 -37.53
CA SER A 427 18.96 22.09 -37.90
C SER A 427 17.95 22.23 -36.75
N ASP A 428 17.73 23.48 -36.39
CA ASP A 428 16.80 23.95 -35.36
C ASP A 428 15.38 23.90 -35.94
N SER A 429 14.48 23.15 -35.32
CA SER A 429 13.06 23.16 -35.66
C SER A 429 12.23 23.22 -34.38
N HIS A 430 11.34 24.21 -34.32
CA HIS A 430 10.44 24.48 -33.22
C HIS A 430 9.72 23.21 -32.72
N LYS A 431 10.05 22.79 -31.49
CA LYS A 431 9.35 21.72 -30.76
C LYS A 431 7.89 22.13 -30.52
N LYS A 432 6.97 21.64 -31.35
CA LYS A 432 5.53 21.58 -31.01
C LYS A 432 5.35 20.80 -29.71
N ARG A 433 4.60 21.39 -28.76
CA ARG A 433 4.29 20.79 -27.47
C ARG A 433 3.23 19.70 -27.69
N TRP A 434 3.56 18.45 -27.37
CA TRP A 434 2.72 17.27 -27.63
C TRP A 434 1.34 17.27 -26.93
N TRP A 435 1.08 18.22 -26.01
CA TRP A 435 -0.20 18.39 -25.32
C TRP A 435 -1.05 19.55 -25.87
N MET A 436 -0.59 20.24 -26.92
CA MET A 436 -1.36 21.22 -27.68
C MET A 436 -1.76 20.63 -29.04
N GLU A 437 -2.67 19.66 -29.02
CA GLU A 437 -3.50 19.38 -30.20
C GLU A 437 -4.91 19.88 -29.86
N GLU A 438 -5.24 21.06 -30.39
CA GLU A 438 -6.59 21.66 -30.53
C GLU A 438 -7.42 20.78 -31.49
N HIS A 439 -8.75 20.65 -31.46
CA HIS A 439 -9.87 21.37 -30.86
C HIS A 439 -10.96 20.38 -30.44
#